data_AF-A0A0E2BLG7-F1
#
_entry.id   AF-A0A0E2BLG7-F1
#
_cell.length_a   1.000
_cell.length_b   1.000
_cell.length_c   1.000
_cell.angle_alpha   90.00
_cell.angle_beta   90.00
_cell.angle_gamma   90.00
#
_symmetry.space_group_name_H-M   'P 1'
#
loop_
_entity.id
_entity.type
_entity.pdbx_description
1 polymer ?
#
loop_
_entity_poly.entity_id
_entity_poly.type
_entity_poly.pdbx_seq_one_letter_code
_entity_poly.pdbx_strand_id
1 'polypeptide(L)'
;MNLKEFLSSIPPYEYRTVFKDALPYLAEEGYFEAIVGGSFEAFHKKIFQLGSYPRGIGLGIAMMAQTNVAGRILKFVSDGFLNENKTPRVFRREETIAIGAKLLKDVSSGKDIISMGVSESGWKGRISNITTKYRIENNQIILNVSKSFLTNGANCSGFLIVAKSPSETFDVIYVARDLYGLELEIFDLEYAKEATHCRLKGNDLSLPLKNLFFFNYQDFAPEIHLSEMLSASALFCGYTNLILKTLLKEKRDSDPRSIGKIIDIQQLLYSKVLDISRQKDQDPNFRMEWVHPYGYETALDLIYSWLTDLVSGVELANMFPDIGLFYSIHPGKTPIYQKNILKKIRSLKNTPTK
;
A
#
# COMPACT_ATOMS: atom_id res chain seq x y z
N MET A 1 -14.22 -17.70 15.88
CA MET A 1 -12.95 -17.04 16.25
C MET A 1 -12.89 -15.78 15.41
N ASN A 2 -12.72 -14.60 16.02
CA ASN A 2 -12.55 -13.34 15.28
C ASN A 2 -11.07 -13.13 14.87
N LEU A 3 -10.78 -12.11 14.05
CA LEU A 3 -9.43 -11.82 13.56
C LEU A 3 -8.44 -11.61 14.72
N LYS A 4 -8.83 -10.88 15.76
CA LYS A 4 -7.94 -10.60 16.90
C LYS A 4 -7.55 -11.87 17.66
N GLU A 5 -8.53 -12.74 17.90
CA GLU A 5 -8.30 -14.06 18.53
C GLU A 5 -7.39 -14.93 17.67
N PHE A 6 -7.63 -14.96 16.36
CA PHE A 6 -6.79 -15.68 15.40
C PHE A 6 -5.34 -15.20 15.50
N LEU A 7 -5.09 -13.89 15.36
CA LEU A 7 -3.73 -13.32 15.39
C LEU A 7 -3.02 -13.56 16.72
N SER A 8 -3.77 -13.55 17.82
CA SER A 8 -3.23 -13.83 19.16
C SER A 8 -2.82 -15.29 19.35
N SER A 9 -3.40 -16.21 18.57
CA SER A 9 -3.12 -17.66 18.66
C SER A 9 -1.85 -18.09 17.89
N ILE A 10 -1.31 -17.22 17.03
CA ILE A 10 -0.20 -17.57 16.13
C ILE A 10 1.15 -17.55 16.86
N PRO A 11 1.94 -18.64 16.80
CA PRO A 11 3.25 -18.71 17.44
C PRO A 11 4.18 -17.55 17.01
N PRO A 12 4.93 -16.90 17.92
CA PRO A 12 5.74 -15.70 17.63
C PRO A 12 6.68 -15.81 16.42
N TYR A 13 7.23 -16.99 16.16
CA TYR A 13 8.15 -17.25 15.05
C TYR A 13 7.46 -17.40 13.69
N GLU A 14 6.16 -17.65 13.65
CA GLU A 14 5.40 -17.75 12.41
C GLU A 14 4.95 -16.35 11.98
N TYR A 15 5.35 -15.95 10.77
CA TYR A 15 4.95 -14.69 10.14
C TYR A 15 4.66 -14.85 8.66
N ARG A 16 5.20 -15.89 8.01
CA ARG A 16 5.20 -15.99 6.54
C ARG A 16 3.82 -16.30 6.00
N THR A 17 3.04 -17.14 6.67
CA THR A 17 1.68 -17.50 6.19
C THR A 17 0.59 -16.64 6.82
N VAL A 18 0.92 -15.84 7.84
CA VAL A 18 -0.06 -15.15 8.69
C VAL A 18 -1.07 -14.31 7.90
N PHE A 19 -0.63 -13.49 6.94
CA PHE A 19 -1.56 -12.70 6.13
C PHE A 19 -2.49 -13.58 5.27
N LYS A 20 -1.94 -14.65 4.68
CA LYS A 20 -2.71 -15.61 3.87
C LYS A 20 -3.75 -16.34 4.70
N ASP A 21 -3.37 -16.79 5.89
CA ASP A 21 -4.24 -17.54 6.79
C ASP A 21 -5.28 -16.61 7.46
N ALA A 22 -5.01 -15.31 7.53
CA ALA A 22 -5.94 -14.30 8.02
C ALA A 22 -7.04 -13.91 7.01
N LEU A 23 -6.89 -14.22 5.71
CA LEU A 23 -7.80 -13.74 4.67
C LEU A 23 -9.29 -14.04 4.94
N PRO A 24 -9.70 -15.23 5.42
CA PRO A 24 -11.11 -15.51 5.69
C PRO A 24 -11.67 -14.59 6.78
N TYR A 25 -10.92 -14.33 7.85
CA TYR A 25 -11.32 -13.44 8.94
C TYR A 25 -11.36 -11.98 8.49
N LEU A 26 -10.38 -11.56 7.67
CA LEU A 26 -10.36 -10.22 7.07
C LEU A 26 -11.57 -10.00 6.16
N ALA A 27 -11.98 -11.01 5.38
CA ALA A 27 -13.15 -10.96 4.53
C ALA A 27 -14.45 -10.93 5.35
N GLU A 28 -14.60 -11.79 6.36
CA GLU A 28 -15.75 -11.82 7.27
C GLU A 28 -15.93 -10.50 8.02
N GLU A 29 -14.82 -9.89 8.45
CA GLU A 29 -14.82 -8.58 9.10
C GLU A 29 -14.87 -7.41 8.11
N GLY A 30 -15.02 -7.65 6.79
CA GLY A 30 -15.27 -6.60 5.80
C GLY A 30 -14.06 -5.71 5.46
N TYR A 31 -12.83 -6.18 5.64
CA TYR A 31 -11.62 -5.40 5.29
C TYR A 31 -11.45 -5.19 3.78
N PHE A 32 -12.04 -6.05 2.94
CA PHE A 32 -11.94 -5.94 1.48
C PHE A 32 -13.10 -5.17 0.82
N GLU A 33 -14.08 -4.72 1.59
CA GLU A 33 -15.29 -4.06 1.06
C GLU A 33 -14.95 -2.81 0.24
N ALA A 34 -13.97 -2.02 0.66
CA ALA A 34 -13.55 -0.81 -0.05
C ALA A 34 -13.07 -1.07 -1.48
N ILE A 35 -12.51 -2.26 -1.77
CA ILE A 35 -12.05 -2.59 -3.14
C ILE A 35 -13.25 -2.73 -4.09
N VAL A 36 -14.37 -3.26 -3.60
CA VAL A 36 -15.57 -3.55 -4.41
C VAL A 36 -16.62 -2.43 -4.35
N GLY A 37 -16.26 -1.26 -3.82
CA GLY A 37 -17.14 -0.07 -3.77
C GLY A 37 -17.74 0.23 -2.40
N GLY A 38 -17.28 -0.43 -1.33
CA GLY A 38 -17.59 -0.05 0.04
C GLY A 38 -16.89 1.24 0.49
N SER A 39 -17.21 1.69 1.70
CA SER A 39 -16.71 2.95 2.26
C SER A 39 -15.22 2.89 2.63
N PHE A 40 -14.48 3.88 2.14
CA PHE A 40 -13.09 4.13 2.52
C PHE A 40 -12.97 4.63 3.96
N GLU A 41 -13.95 5.40 4.46
CA GLU A 41 -14.01 5.76 5.89
C GLU A 41 -14.15 4.53 6.77
N ALA A 42 -15.03 3.58 6.41
CA ALA A 42 -15.19 2.32 7.13
C ALA A 42 -13.91 1.47 7.09
N PHE A 43 -13.25 1.38 5.93
CA PHE A 43 -11.97 0.71 5.79
C PHE A 43 -10.90 1.31 6.72
N HIS A 44 -10.75 2.64 6.77
CA HIS A 44 -9.76 3.27 7.64
C HIS A 44 -10.08 3.17 9.14
N LYS A 45 -11.36 3.06 9.53
CA LYS A 45 -11.72 2.70 10.90
C LYS A 45 -11.21 1.30 11.26
N LYS A 46 -11.34 0.33 10.35
CA LYS A 46 -10.81 -1.03 10.54
C LYS A 46 -9.28 -1.05 10.54
N ILE A 47 -8.62 -0.36 9.61
CA ILE A 47 -7.14 -0.26 9.59
C ILE A 47 -6.58 0.38 10.86
N PHE A 48 -7.23 1.41 11.40
CA PHE A 48 -6.87 1.98 12.70
C PHE A 48 -7.01 0.97 13.84
N GLN A 49 -8.09 0.19 13.88
CA GLN A 49 -8.25 -0.86 14.89
C GLN A 49 -7.18 -1.94 14.75
N LEU A 50 -6.91 -2.37 13.52
CA LEU A 50 -5.94 -3.39 13.18
C LEU A 50 -4.54 -3.01 13.68
N GLY A 51 -4.15 -1.73 13.62
CA GLY A 51 -2.87 -1.25 14.16
C GLY A 51 -2.65 -1.54 15.65
N SER A 52 -3.72 -1.81 16.40
CA SER A 52 -3.64 -2.17 17.82
C SER A 52 -3.65 -3.67 18.11
N TYR A 53 -3.74 -4.52 17.08
CA TYR A 53 -3.78 -5.97 17.23
C TYR A 53 -2.36 -6.56 17.26
N PRO A 54 -2.17 -7.76 17.84
CA PRO A 54 -0.93 -8.51 17.65
C PRO A 54 -0.67 -8.69 16.15
N ARG A 55 0.55 -8.41 15.69
CA ARG A 55 0.94 -8.48 14.26
C ARG A 55 0.13 -7.54 13.35
N GLY A 56 -0.60 -6.61 13.95
CA GLY A 56 -1.53 -5.72 13.27
C GLY A 56 -0.85 -4.81 12.25
N ILE A 57 0.40 -4.41 12.52
CA ILE A 57 1.19 -3.63 11.57
C ILE A 57 1.47 -4.42 10.28
N GLY A 58 1.98 -5.64 10.39
CA GLY A 58 2.26 -6.49 9.23
C GLY A 58 1.00 -6.76 8.40
N LEU A 59 -0.12 -7.11 9.05
CA LEU A 59 -1.39 -7.27 8.34
C LEU A 59 -1.89 -5.96 7.72
N GLY A 60 -1.73 -4.84 8.42
CA GLY A 60 -2.11 -3.53 7.93
C GLY A 60 -1.37 -3.21 6.64
N ILE A 61 -0.04 -3.35 6.61
CA ILE A 61 0.78 -3.13 5.42
C ILE A 61 0.32 -4.02 4.26
N ALA A 62 0.10 -5.30 4.54
CA ALA A 62 -0.40 -6.25 3.55
C ALA A 62 -1.78 -5.85 2.98
N MET A 63 -2.71 -5.45 3.86
CA MET A 63 -4.06 -5.02 3.49
C MET A 63 -4.06 -3.74 2.65
N MET A 64 -3.19 -2.79 2.97
CA MET A 64 -3.09 -1.53 2.25
C MET A 64 -2.55 -1.74 0.83
N ALA A 65 -1.53 -2.59 0.68
CA ALA A 65 -1.04 -2.99 -0.64
C ALA A 65 -2.11 -3.74 -1.44
N GLN A 66 -2.83 -4.67 -0.81
CA GLN A 66 -3.88 -5.44 -1.46
C GLN A 66 -5.07 -4.56 -1.89
N THR A 67 -5.45 -3.57 -1.08
CA THR A 67 -6.64 -2.73 -1.30
C THR A 67 -6.35 -1.54 -2.21
N ASN A 68 -5.38 -0.71 -1.82
CA ASN A 68 -5.14 0.58 -2.46
C ASN A 68 -4.31 0.47 -3.74
N VAL A 69 -3.47 -0.56 -3.84
CA VAL A 69 -2.51 -0.72 -4.94
C VAL A 69 -3.01 -1.77 -5.93
N ALA A 70 -2.92 -3.06 -5.58
CA ALA A 70 -3.34 -4.13 -6.48
C ALA A 70 -4.86 -4.08 -6.73
N GLY A 71 -5.65 -4.01 -5.65
CA GLY A 71 -7.10 -3.97 -5.68
C GLY A 71 -7.67 -2.82 -6.50
N ARG A 72 -7.03 -1.64 -6.47
CA ARG A 72 -7.46 -0.49 -7.28
C ARG A 72 -7.34 -0.75 -8.78
N ILE A 73 -6.24 -1.36 -9.22
CA ILE A 73 -6.07 -1.75 -10.62
C ILE A 73 -7.06 -2.84 -11.01
N LEU A 74 -7.25 -3.86 -10.16
CA LEU A 74 -8.25 -4.90 -10.39
C LEU A 74 -9.66 -4.32 -10.53
N LYS A 75 -10.02 -3.34 -9.69
CA LYS A 75 -11.32 -2.66 -9.76
C LYS A 75 -11.49 -1.89 -11.07
N PHE A 76 -10.50 -1.11 -11.49
CA PHE A 76 -10.53 -0.42 -12.78
C PHE A 76 -10.78 -1.39 -13.94
N VAL A 77 -10.00 -2.46 -14.01
CA VAL A 77 -10.12 -3.46 -15.09
C VAL A 77 -11.47 -4.17 -15.03
N SER A 78 -11.92 -4.56 -13.84
CA SER A 78 -13.24 -5.20 -13.65
C SER A 78 -14.40 -4.31 -14.06
N ASP A 79 -14.28 -2.98 -13.89
CA ASP A 79 -15.28 -2.00 -14.31
C ASP A 79 -15.21 -1.69 -15.82
N GLY A 80 -14.31 -2.35 -16.56
CA GLY A 80 -14.09 -2.12 -17.98
C GLY A 80 -13.23 -0.89 -18.30
N PHE A 81 -12.61 -0.27 -17.28
CA PHE A 81 -11.72 0.87 -17.43
C PHE A 81 -10.25 0.43 -17.52
N LEU A 82 -9.72 0.37 -18.74
CA LEU A 82 -8.34 -0.05 -19.04
C LEU A 82 -7.39 1.14 -19.30
N ASN A 83 -7.92 2.36 -19.42
CA ASN A 83 -7.18 3.61 -19.70
C ASN A 83 -6.41 3.64 -21.05
N GLU A 84 -7.05 3.16 -22.12
CA GLU A 84 -6.49 3.02 -23.47
C GLU A 84 -6.32 4.32 -24.27
N ASN A 85 -6.44 5.50 -23.64
CA ASN A 85 -6.64 6.80 -24.29
C ASN A 85 -5.55 7.22 -25.32
N LYS A 86 -4.45 6.47 -25.45
CA LYS A 86 -3.31 6.76 -26.34
C LYS A 86 -2.69 5.54 -27.05
N THR A 87 -3.18 4.34 -26.80
CA THR A 87 -2.57 3.08 -27.29
C THR A 87 -3.62 2.35 -28.15
N PRO A 88 -3.28 1.75 -29.30
CA PRO A 88 -4.24 0.97 -30.07
C PRO A 88 -4.92 -0.07 -29.18
N ARG A 89 -6.25 -0.20 -29.35
CA ARG A 89 -7.20 -1.02 -28.59
C ARG A 89 -6.57 -2.31 -28.06
N VAL A 90 -6.90 -2.68 -26.81
CA VAL A 90 -6.53 -3.98 -26.26
C VAL A 90 -7.01 -5.08 -27.20
N PHE A 91 -6.07 -5.79 -27.80
CA PHE A 91 -6.34 -7.08 -28.41
C PHE A 91 -6.82 -8.00 -27.29
N ARG A 92 -8.11 -8.33 -27.28
CA ARG A 92 -8.80 -9.19 -26.29
C ARG A 92 -9.28 -8.49 -25.00
N ARG A 93 -9.80 -7.26 -25.14
CA ARG A 93 -10.39 -6.45 -24.06
C ARG A 93 -11.31 -7.24 -23.13
N GLU A 94 -12.27 -7.98 -23.69
CA GLU A 94 -13.27 -8.72 -22.93
C GLU A 94 -12.64 -9.81 -22.06
N GLU A 95 -11.60 -10.48 -22.56
CA GLU A 95 -10.87 -11.49 -21.80
C GLU A 95 -10.04 -10.88 -20.68
N THR A 96 -9.39 -9.74 -20.92
CA THR A 96 -8.68 -8.99 -19.88
C THR A 96 -9.62 -8.57 -18.76
N ILE A 97 -10.79 -8.03 -19.10
CA ILE A 97 -11.84 -7.66 -18.14
C ILE A 97 -12.30 -8.90 -17.36
N ALA A 98 -12.53 -10.02 -18.03
CA ALA A 98 -12.92 -11.27 -17.36
C ALA A 98 -11.87 -11.78 -16.37
N ILE A 99 -10.57 -11.68 -16.71
CA ILE A 99 -9.48 -12.00 -15.77
C ILE A 99 -9.53 -11.03 -14.58
N GLY A 100 -9.62 -9.72 -14.83
CA GLY A 100 -9.69 -8.70 -13.76
C GLY A 100 -10.86 -8.90 -12.81
N ALA A 101 -12.05 -9.17 -13.34
CA ALA A 101 -13.26 -9.44 -12.56
C ALA A 101 -13.13 -10.71 -11.71
N LYS A 102 -12.54 -11.78 -12.26
CA LYS A 102 -12.27 -13.00 -11.49
C LYS A 102 -11.28 -12.74 -10.35
N LEU A 103 -10.14 -12.12 -10.64
CA LEU A 103 -9.12 -11.80 -9.64
C LEU A 103 -9.67 -10.88 -8.54
N LEU A 104 -10.45 -9.84 -8.92
CA LEU A 104 -11.11 -8.96 -7.96
C LEU A 104 -12.06 -9.73 -7.03
N LYS A 105 -12.87 -10.64 -7.59
CA LYS A 105 -13.79 -11.49 -6.80
C LYS A 105 -13.03 -12.39 -5.83
N ASP A 106 -11.95 -13.02 -6.27
CA ASP A 106 -11.17 -13.94 -5.45
C ASP A 106 -10.43 -13.18 -4.33
N VAL A 107 -9.86 -12.01 -4.63
CA VAL A 107 -9.26 -11.11 -3.62
C VAL A 107 -10.30 -10.61 -2.62
N SER A 108 -11.44 -10.08 -3.10
CA SER A 108 -12.46 -9.48 -2.23
C SER A 108 -13.18 -10.49 -1.34
N SER A 109 -13.18 -11.76 -1.73
CA SER A 109 -13.72 -12.86 -0.92
C SER A 109 -12.68 -13.54 -0.01
N GLY A 110 -11.46 -12.98 0.08
CA GLY A 110 -10.40 -13.54 0.92
C GLY A 110 -9.87 -14.89 0.43
N LYS A 111 -10.01 -15.21 -0.86
CA LYS A 111 -9.55 -16.48 -1.44
C LYS A 111 -8.19 -16.38 -2.10
N ASP A 112 -7.78 -15.16 -2.45
CA ASP A 112 -6.57 -14.95 -3.22
C ASP A 112 -5.84 -13.65 -2.86
N ILE A 113 -4.57 -13.58 -3.22
CA ILE A 113 -3.66 -12.47 -3.02
C ILE A 113 -3.03 -12.13 -4.36
N ILE A 114 -2.97 -10.84 -4.67
CA ILE A 114 -2.35 -10.31 -5.89
C ILE A 114 -1.35 -9.24 -5.50
N SER A 115 -0.12 -9.40 -5.97
CA SER A 115 0.97 -8.47 -5.64
C SER A 115 1.23 -7.49 -6.79
N MET A 116 1.57 -6.25 -6.47
CA MET A 116 1.91 -5.22 -7.46
C MET A 116 3.44 -5.01 -7.50
N GLY A 117 4.03 -5.09 -8.68
CA GLY A 117 5.45 -4.85 -8.93
C GLY A 117 5.70 -3.53 -9.65
N VAL A 118 6.01 -2.47 -8.88
CA VAL A 118 6.43 -1.17 -9.42
C VAL A 118 7.94 -0.98 -9.26
N SER A 119 8.43 -1.13 -8.03
CA SER A 119 9.79 -0.81 -7.60
C SER A 119 10.87 -1.68 -8.22
N GLU A 120 12.02 -1.07 -8.50
CA GLU A 120 13.21 -1.72 -9.06
C GLU A 120 14.48 -1.19 -8.39
N SER A 121 15.59 -1.92 -8.51
CA SER A 121 16.89 -1.37 -8.14
C SER A 121 17.16 -0.08 -8.94
N GLY A 122 17.51 1.01 -8.25
CA GLY A 122 17.82 2.29 -8.87
C GLY A 122 16.62 3.18 -9.24
N TRP A 123 15.36 2.76 -9.00
CA TRP A 123 14.19 3.55 -9.44
C TRP A 123 14.00 4.88 -8.68
N LYS A 124 14.49 4.97 -7.44
CA LYS A 124 14.48 6.19 -6.60
C LYS A 124 13.08 6.85 -6.46
N GLY A 125 12.02 6.06 -6.47
CA GLY A 125 10.64 6.58 -6.38
C GLY A 125 10.14 7.31 -7.63
N ARG A 126 10.80 7.14 -8.78
CA ARG A 126 10.43 7.79 -10.04
C ARG A 126 10.09 6.74 -11.09
N ILE A 127 8.86 6.80 -11.61
CA ILE A 127 8.41 5.84 -12.62
C ILE A 127 9.23 5.92 -13.91
N SER A 128 9.74 7.11 -14.26
CA SER A 128 10.63 7.33 -15.41
C SER A 128 11.93 6.50 -15.37
N ASN A 129 12.32 6.01 -14.20
CA ASN A 129 13.53 5.22 -14.00
C ASN A 129 13.27 3.70 -14.09
N ILE A 130 12.02 3.27 -14.32
CA ILE A 130 11.68 1.86 -14.52
C ILE A 130 12.33 1.37 -15.82
N THR A 131 13.00 0.22 -15.70
CA THR A 131 13.73 -0.45 -16.79
C THR A 131 13.04 -1.72 -17.27
N THR A 132 12.18 -2.35 -16.45
CA THR A 132 11.27 -3.42 -16.90
C THR A 132 10.49 -2.91 -18.11
N LYS A 133 10.54 -3.66 -19.21
CA LYS A 133 9.94 -3.28 -20.48
C LYS A 133 9.41 -4.48 -21.21
N TYR A 134 8.47 -4.24 -22.12
CA TYR A 134 7.96 -5.29 -23.00
C TYR A 134 7.95 -4.84 -24.45
N ARG A 135 7.88 -5.81 -25.34
CA ARG A 135 7.62 -5.63 -26.78
C ARG A 135 6.52 -6.58 -27.23
N ILE A 136 5.94 -6.31 -28.40
CA ILE A 136 4.96 -7.19 -29.02
C ILE A 136 5.61 -7.91 -30.20
N GLU A 137 5.64 -9.24 -30.15
CA GLU A 137 6.17 -10.09 -31.21
C GLU A 137 5.19 -11.24 -31.47
N ASN A 138 4.85 -11.51 -32.73
CA ASN A 138 3.97 -12.63 -33.11
C ASN A 138 2.66 -12.69 -32.30
N ASN A 139 2.03 -11.52 -32.05
CA ASN A 139 0.80 -11.41 -31.27
C ASN A 139 0.94 -11.92 -29.81
N GLN A 140 2.14 -11.82 -29.24
CA GLN A 140 2.46 -12.10 -27.84
C GLN A 140 3.19 -10.89 -27.23
N ILE A 141 3.06 -10.74 -25.92
CA ILE A 141 3.90 -9.86 -25.10
C ILE A 141 5.19 -10.61 -24.82
N ILE A 142 6.32 -9.97 -25.07
CA ILE A 142 7.64 -10.45 -24.64
C ILE A 142 8.16 -9.50 -23.58
N LEU A 143 8.16 -9.96 -22.33
CA LEU A 143 8.44 -9.16 -21.13
C LEU A 143 9.83 -9.48 -20.56
N ASN A 144 10.62 -8.44 -20.33
CA ASN A 144 11.83 -8.52 -19.52
C ASN A 144 11.54 -7.85 -18.18
N VAL A 145 11.55 -8.63 -17.10
CA VAL A 145 11.12 -8.20 -15.76
C VAL A 145 12.28 -8.21 -14.78
N SER A 146 12.40 -7.12 -14.02
CA SER A 146 13.29 -7.00 -12.87
C SER A 146 12.62 -6.13 -11.83
N LYS A 147 11.92 -6.76 -10.87
CA LYS A 147 11.17 -6.07 -9.82
C LYS A 147 11.67 -6.44 -8.43
N SER A 148 11.52 -5.53 -7.49
CA SER A 148 11.95 -5.68 -6.09
C SER A 148 10.88 -5.15 -5.14
N PHE A 149 10.86 -5.65 -3.90
CA PHE A 149 9.93 -5.22 -2.85
C PHE A 149 8.46 -5.38 -3.24
N LEU A 150 8.10 -6.52 -3.85
CA LEU A 150 6.71 -6.85 -4.14
C LEU A 150 6.01 -7.31 -2.85
N THR A 151 5.32 -6.39 -2.17
CA THR A 151 4.52 -6.70 -0.97
C THR A 151 3.43 -7.73 -1.29
N ASN A 152 3.22 -8.66 -0.36
CA ASN A 152 2.41 -9.87 -0.48
C ASN A 152 2.92 -10.91 -1.50
N GLY A 153 4.10 -10.69 -2.09
CA GLY A 153 4.61 -11.50 -3.20
C GLY A 153 4.97 -12.95 -2.84
N ALA A 154 5.24 -13.25 -1.56
CA ALA A 154 5.59 -14.62 -1.18
C ALA A 154 4.40 -15.58 -1.28
N ASN A 155 3.17 -15.08 -1.11
CA ASN A 155 1.95 -15.91 -1.02
C ASN A 155 0.90 -15.61 -2.11
N CYS A 156 1.17 -14.68 -3.03
CA CYS A 156 0.25 -14.32 -4.10
C CYS A 156 0.13 -15.42 -5.17
N SER A 157 -1.00 -15.46 -5.88
CA SER A 157 -1.21 -16.31 -7.06
C SER A 157 -0.67 -15.69 -8.35
N GLY A 158 -0.48 -14.37 -8.36
CA GLY A 158 0.00 -13.64 -9.51
C GLY A 158 0.41 -12.21 -9.19
N PHE A 159 0.92 -11.55 -10.22
CA PHE A 159 1.56 -10.25 -10.14
C PHE A 159 0.98 -9.29 -11.17
N LEU A 160 0.79 -8.04 -10.76
CA LEU A 160 0.54 -6.91 -11.63
C LEU A 160 1.86 -6.13 -11.79
N ILE A 161 2.50 -6.25 -12.95
CA ILE A 161 3.84 -5.72 -13.21
C ILE A 161 3.75 -4.44 -14.02
N VAL A 162 4.27 -3.33 -13.47
CA VAL A 162 4.41 -2.08 -14.23
C VAL A 162 5.60 -2.20 -15.16
N ALA A 163 5.38 -2.08 -16.46
CA ALA A 163 6.40 -2.20 -17.49
C ALA A 163 6.35 -1.00 -18.44
N LYS A 164 7.52 -0.57 -18.90
CA LYS A 164 7.64 0.44 -19.94
C LYS A 164 7.17 -0.14 -21.27
N SER A 165 6.24 0.56 -21.93
CA SER A 165 5.66 0.18 -23.20
C SER A 165 6.55 0.57 -24.39
N PRO A 166 6.32 -0.01 -25.59
CA PRO A 166 6.97 0.45 -26.82
C PRO A 166 6.71 1.91 -27.16
N SER A 167 5.63 2.50 -26.64
CA SER A 167 5.27 3.92 -26.82
C SER A 167 5.81 4.81 -25.70
N GLU A 168 6.76 4.32 -24.90
CA GLU A 168 7.40 5.06 -23.80
C GLU A 168 6.44 5.50 -22.68
N THR A 169 5.29 4.82 -22.56
CA THR A 169 4.36 4.92 -21.42
C THR A 169 4.62 3.79 -20.43
N PHE A 170 3.91 3.76 -19.30
CA PHE A 170 4.01 2.67 -18.32
C PHE A 170 2.68 1.95 -18.22
N ASP A 171 2.66 0.68 -18.59
CA ASP A 171 1.47 -0.16 -18.59
C ASP A 171 1.62 -1.26 -17.53
N VAL A 172 0.52 -1.90 -17.15
CA VAL A 172 0.46 -3.01 -16.18
C VAL A 172 0.22 -4.31 -16.93
N ILE A 173 1.07 -5.30 -16.68
CA ILE A 173 0.95 -6.65 -17.22
C ILE A 173 0.64 -7.63 -16.10
N TYR A 174 -0.41 -8.44 -16.26
CA TYR A 174 -0.67 -9.55 -15.35
C TYR A 174 0.25 -10.73 -15.65
N VAL A 175 0.93 -11.23 -14.63
CA VAL A 175 1.87 -12.36 -14.71
C VAL A 175 1.47 -13.39 -13.65
N ALA A 176 1.10 -14.60 -14.07
CA ALA A 176 0.84 -15.69 -13.14
C ALA A 176 2.12 -16.07 -12.38
N ARG A 177 2.00 -16.46 -11.11
CA ARG A 177 3.16 -16.78 -10.26
C ARG A 177 4.01 -17.91 -10.83
N ASP A 178 3.35 -18.92 -11.40
CA ASP A 178 3.92 -20.15 -11.93
C ASP A 178 4.32 -20.04 -13.42
N LEU A 179 4.39 -18.83 -13.97
CA LEU A 179 4.84 -18.62 -15.35
C LEU A 179 6.25 -19.18 -15.54
N TYR A 180 6.41 -20.03 -16.56
CA TYR A 180 7.70 -20.59 -16.91
C TYR A 180 8.74 -19.50 -17.21
N GLY A 181 9.93 -19.65 -16.62
CA GLY A 181 11.04 -18.69 -16.74
C GLY A 181 10.98 -17.49 -15.79
N LEU A 182 9.90 -17.32 -15.01
CA LEU A 182 9.85 -16.31 -13.96
C LEU A 182 10.59 -16.81 -12.72
N GLU A 183 11.66 -16.12 -12.34
CA GLU A 183 12.39 -16.37 -11.10
C GLU A 183 11.80 -15.53 -9.97
N LEU A 184 11.55 -16.18 -8.83
CA LEU A 184 11.00 -15.56 -7.64
C LEU A 184 11.95 -15.79 -6.46
N GLU A 185 12.41 -14.70 -5.84
CA GLU A 185 13.25 -14.72 -4.64
C GLU A 185 12.48 -14.10 -3.47
N ILE A 186 12.13 -14.91 -2.47
CA ILE A 186 11.48 -14.44 -1.24
C ILE A 186 12.55 -13.87 -0.30
N PHE A 187 12.28 -12.71 0.29
CA PHE A 187 13.13 -12.13 1.32
C PHE A 187 12.29 -11.45 2.39
N ASP A 188 12.89 -11.29 3.56
CA ASP A 188 12.22 -10.73 4.73
C ASP A 188 12.72 -9.31 5.01
N LEU A 189 11.82 -8.47 5.51
CA LEU A 189 12.16 -7.17 6.08
C LEU A 189 12.34 -7.29 7.59
N GLU A 190 12.99 -6.30 8.21
CA GLU A 190 13.11 -6.22 9.67
C GLU A 190 11.76 -5.94 10.35
N TYR A 191 10.89 -5.20 9.66
CA TYR A 191 9.60 -4.71 10.12
C TYR A 191 8.45 -5.24 9.25
N ALA A 192 7.23 -5.27 9.79
CA ALA A 192 6.01 -5.73 9.13
C ALA A 192 6.19 -7.09 8.45
N LYS A 193 6.77 -8.07 9.17
CA LYS A 193 7.19 -9.35 8.59
C LYS A 193 6.03 -10.14 7.97
N GLU A 194 4.81 -9.98 8.48
CA GLU A 194 3.61 -10.62 7.94
C GLU A 194 3.22 -10.09 6.54
N ALA A 195 3.62 -8.86 6.20
CA ALA A 195 3.59 -8.35 4.83
C ALA A 195 4.79 -8.91 4.07
N THR A 196 4.67 -10.15 3.62
CA THR A 196 5.76 -10.85 2.93
C THR A 196 6.22 -10.13 1.65
N HIS A 197 7.47 -10.30 1.24
CA HIS A 197 8.03 -9.67 0.05
C HIS A 197 8.74 -10.67 -0.87
N CYS A 198 8.79 -10.34 -2.16
CA CYS A 198 9.68 -11.03 -3.10
C CYS A 198 10.35 -10.08 -4.09
N ARG A 199 11.36 -10.59 -4.79
CA ARG A 199 11.93 -10.04 -6.01
C ARG A 199 11.56 -10.94 -7.18
N LEU A 200 11.43 -10.35 -8.35
CA LEU A 200 11.16 -11.07 -9.59
C LEU A 200 12.23 -10.76 -10.63
N LYS A 201 12.66 -11.79 -11.34
CA LYS A 201 13.51 -11.67 -12.54
C LYS A 201 12.97 -12.59 -13.64
N GLY A 202 13.16 -12.20 -14.88
CA GLY A 202 12.80 -13.03 -16.02
C GLY A 202 13.16 -12.33 -17.31
N ASN A 203 13.65 -13.11 -18.26
CA ASN A 203 14.07 -12.61 -19.56
C ASN A 203 13.19 -13.23 -20.64
N ASP A 204 12.70 -12.36 -21.54
CA ASP A 204 11.85 -12.73 -22.68
C ASP A 204 10.66 -13.65 -22.32
N LEU A 205 9.98 -13.34 -21.21
CA LEU A 205 8.76 -14.04 -20.79
C LEU A 205 7.65 -13.81 -21.83
N SER A 206 7.14 -14.90 -22.41
CA SER A 206 6.08 -14.85 -23.43
C SER A 206 4.70 -14.97 -22.78
N LEU A 207 3.84 -13.98 -23.02
CA LEU A 207 2.48 -13.91 -22.50
C LEU A 207 1.48 -13.54 -23.60
N PRO A 208 0.23 -14.02 -23.54
CA PRO A 208 -0.78 -13.62 -24.50
C PRO A 208 -1.20 -12.15 -24.29
N LEU A 209 -1.66 -11.48 -25.35
CA LEU A 209 -2.01 -10.05 -25.30
C LEU A 209 -3.07 -9.68 -24.24
N LYS A 210 -3.95 -10.63 -23.87
CA LYS A 210 -4.95 -10.43 -22.81
C LYS A 210 -4.33 -10.11 -21.44
N ASN A 211 -3.04 -10.37 -21.26
CA ASN A 211 -2.30 -10.05 -20.04
C ASN A 211 -1.85 -8.58 -19.98
N LEU A 212 -1.96 -7.80 -21.06
CA LEU A 212 -1.88 -6.33 -20.98
C LEU A 212 -3.12 -5.82 -20.26
N PHE A 213 -2.93 -5.45 -19.00
CA PHE A 213 -3.99 -5.37 -18.01
C PHE A 213 -4.53 -3.96 -17.82
N PHE A 214 -3.66 -2.95 -17.80
CA PHE A 214 -4.05 -1.55 -17.58
C PHE A 214 -3.02 -0.62 -18.21
N PHE A 215 -3.42 0.47 -18.83
CA PHE A 215 -2.54 1.34 -19.61
C PHE A 215 -2.28 2.66 -18.91
N ASN A 216 -1.15 3.29 -19.23
CA ASN A 216 -0.76 4.61 -18.73
C ASN A 216 -0.87 4.72 -17.19
N TYR A 217 -0.38 3.71 -16.47
CA TYR A 217 -0.34 3.65 -15.01
C TYR A 217 0.24 4.92 -14.36
N GLN A 218 1.17 5.60 -15.04
CA GLN A 218 1.75 6.86 -14.56
C GLN A 218 0.71 7.94 -14.23
N ASP A 219 -0.46 7.93 -14.88
CA ASP A 219 -1.52 8.93 -14.67
C ASP A 219 -2.27 8.70 -13.35
N PHE A 220 -2.15 7.49 -12.79
CA PHE A 220 -2.85 7.03 -11.57
C PHE A 220 -1.88 6.74 -10.41
N ALA A 221 -0.60 6.53 -10.69
CA ALA A 221 0.41 6.19 -9.69
C ALA A 221 0.44 7.16 -8.48
N PRO A 222 0.35 8.51 -8.66
CA PRO A 222 0.30 9.42 -7.52
C PRO A 222 -0.92 9.19 -6.62
N GLU A 223 -2.11 9.01 -7.20
CA GLU A 223 -3.36 8.81 -6.47
C GLU A 223 -3.35 7.49 -5.68
N ILE A 224 -2.85 6.42 -6.31
CA ILE A 224 -2.70 5.09 -5.71
C ILE A 224 -1.75 5.16 -4.50
N HIS A 225 -0.57 5.75 -4.70
CA HIS A 225 0.41 5.88 -3.63
C HIS A 225 -0.09 6.74 -2.47
N LEU A 226 -0.73 7.88 -2.75
CA LEU A 226 -1.27 8.74 -1.69
C LEU A 226 -2.42 8.07 -0.92
N SER A 227 -3.24 7.26 -1.58
CA SER A 227 -4.28 6.47 -0.91
C SER A 227 -3.66 5.42 0.03
N GLU A 228 -2.58 4.76 -0.40
CA GLU A 228 -1.80 3.85 0.44
C GLU A 228 -1.20 4.55 1.68
N MET A 229 -0.63 5.75 1.51
CA MET A 229 -0.09 6.55 2.63
C MET A 229 -1.17 7.04 3.60
N LEU A 230 -2.39 7.30 3.12
CA LEU A 230 -3.53 7.64 3.97
C LEU A 230 -3.90 6.46 4.88
N SER A 231 -3.92 5.25 4.33
CA SER A 231 -4.15 4.04 5.14
C SER A 231 -3.01 3.80 6.13
N ALA A 232 -1.75 4.03 5.73
CA ALA A 232 -0.60 3.87 6.61
C ALA A 232 -0.70 4.81 7.82
N SER A 233 -1.16 6.04 7.59
CA SER A 233 -1.42 7.00 8.66
C SER A 233 -2.51 6.53 9.63
N ALA A 234 -3.58 5.92 9.13
CA ALA A 234 -4.62 5.29 9.96
C ALA A 234 -4.05 4.16 10.82
N LEU A 235 -3.24 3.29 10.20
CA LEU A 235 -2.61 2.14 10.84
C LEU A 235 -1.69 2.57 11.98
N PHE A 236 -0.82 3.55 11.72
CA PHE A 236 0.12 4.08 12.71
C PHE A 236 -0.58 4.78 13.87
N CYS A 237 -1.68 5.49 13.62
CA CYS A 237 -2.52 6.01 14.70
C CYS A 237 -3.03 4.89 15.64
N GLY A 238 -3.41 3.75 15.06
CA GLY A 238 -3.78 2.55 15.81
C GLY A 238 -2.64 1.97 16.63
N TYR A 239 -1.45 1.92 16.04
CA TYR A 239 -0.25 1.39 16.70
C TYR A 239 0.23 2.28 17.84
N THR A 240 0.17 3.60 17.68
CA THR A 240 0.43 4.56 18.76
C THR A 240 -0.44 4.29 19.98
N ASN A 241 -1.73 3.93 19.77
CA ASN A 241 -2.60 3.56 20.88
C ASN A 241 -2.17 2.28 21.60
N LEU A 242 -1.66 1.28 20.87
CA LEU A 242 -1.09 0.08 21.48
C LEU A 242 0.15 0.41 22.31
N ILE A 243 1.05 1.22 21.77
CA ILE A 243 2.28 1.64 22.44
C ILE A 243 1.95 2.38 23.74
N LEU A 244 1.12 3.42 23.67
CA LEU A 244 0.74 4.20 24.86
C LEU A 244 0.05 3.34 25.93
N LYS A 245 -0.88 2.46 25.53
CA LYS A 245 -1.55 1.56 26.48
C LYS A 245 -0.57 0.64 27.20
N THR A 246 0.43 0.14 26.48
CA THR A 246 1.45 -0.75 27.05
C THR A 246 2.38 0.02 27.97
N LEU A 247 2.87 1.18 27.54
CA LEU A 247 3.72 2.04 28.37
C LEU A 247 3.02 2.49 29.65
N LEU A 248 1.74 2.87 29.60
CA LEU A 248 0.96 3.23 30.79
C LEU A 248 0.77 2.06 31.76
N LYS A 249 0.71 0.82 31.25
CA LYS A 249 0.58 -0.39 32.07
C LYS A 249 1.90 -0.75 32.75
N GLU A 250 3.01 -0.59 32.04
CA GLU A 250 4.34 -1.03 32.49
C GLU A 250 5.13 0.06 33.23
N LYS A 251 4.94 1.33 32.87
CA LYS A 251 5.68 2.49 33.40
C LYS A 251 4.72 3.50 34.04
N ARG A 252 4.42 3.25 35.32
CA ARG A 252 3.45 4.01 36.13
C ARG A 252 3.78 5.51 36.30
N ASP A 253 5.03 5.92 36.08
CA ASP A 253 5.53 7.30 36.30
C ASP A 253 5.74 8.10 35.01
N SER A 254 5.09 7.72 33.90
CA SER A 254 5.23 8.43 32.62
C SER A 254 4.66 9.85 32.69
N ASP A 255 5.35 10.85 32.11
CA ASP A 255 4.93 12.26 32.12
C ASP A 255 3.56 12.43 31.42
N PRO A 256 2.50 12.82 32.17
CA PRO A 256 1.17 12.99 31.60
C PRO A 256 1.11 14.05 30.49
N ARG A 257 1.99 15.07 30.52
CA ARG A 257 2.00 16.12 29.51
C ARG A 257 2.48 15.59 28.17
N SER A 258 3.56 14.81 28.17
CA SER A 258 4.10 14.18 26.96
C SER A 258 3.12 13.16 26.38
N ILE A 259 2.47 12.35 27.22
CA ILE A 259 1.39 11.44 26.78
C ILE A 259 0.23 12.22 26.15
N GLY A 260 -0.22 13.31 26.79
CA GLY A 260 -1.29 14.15 26.27
C GLY A 260 -0.99 14.70 24.87
N LYS A 261 0.23 15.22 24.65
CA LYS A 261 0.67 15.69 23.32
C LYS A 261 0.61 14.61 22.25
N ILE A 262 1.04 13.39 22.56
CA ILE A 262 0.99 12.26 21.61
C ILE A 262 -0.46 11.91 21.27
N ILE A 263 -1.34 11.87 22.27
CA ILE A 263 -2.77 11.60 22.06
C ILE A 263 -3.38 12.69 21.17
N ASP A 264 -3.14 13.96 21.46
CA ASP A 264 -3.70 15.09 20.71
C ASP A 264 -3.29 15.05 19.24
N ILE A 265 -1.99 14.88 18.96
CA ILE A 265 -1.51 14.84 17.56
C ILE A 265 -1.98 13.58 16.83
N GLN A 266 -2.06 12.45 17.51
CA GLN A 266 -2.57 11.20 16.95
C GLN A 266 -4.05 11.35 16.58
N GLN A 267 -4.87 11.92 17.47
CA GLN A 267 -6.29 12.15 17.24
C GLN A 267 -6.53 13.17 16.14
N LEU A 268 -5.72 14.23 16.07
CA LEU A 268 -5.79 15.22 15.00
C LEU A 268 -5.49 14.57 13.64
N LEU A 269 -4.42 13.77 13.55
CA LEU A 269 -4.07 13.03 12.35
C LEU A 269 -5.19 12.06 11.96
N TYR A 270 -5.69 11.26 12.90
CA TYR A 270 -6.73 10.27 12.62
C TYR A 270 -8.05 10.92 12.19
N SER A 271 -8.45 12.02 12.83
CA SER A 271 -9.61 12.82 12.42
C SER A 271 -9.45 13.29 10.97
N LYS A 272 -8.25 13.81 10.62
CA LYS A 272 -7.95 14.23 9.26
C LYS A 272 -8.01 13.08 8.25
N VAL A 273 -7.54 11.89 8.64
CA VAL A 273 -7.67 10.67 7.81
C VAL A 273 -9.13 10.38 7.51
N LEU A 274 -10.00 10.37 8.53
CA LEU A 274 -11.43 10.10 8.35
C LEU A 274 -12.12 11.15 7.49
N ASP A 275 -11.78 12.43 7.66
CA ASP A 275 -12.33 13.51 6.84
C ASP A 275 -11.96 13.40 5.36
N ILE A 276 -10.70 13.03 5.06
CA ILE A 276 -10.27 12.78 3.68
C ILE A 276 -10.97 11.53 3.12
N SER A 277 -11.12 10.50 3.94
CA SER A 277 -11.80 9.26 3.53
C SER A 277 -13.27 9.50 3.17
N ARG A 278 -13.96 10.32 3.98
CA ARG A 278 -15.34 10.71 3.74
C ARG A 278 -15.50 11.53 2.46
N GLN A 279 -14.55 12.43 2.16
CA GLN A 279 -14.53 13.15 0.89
C GLN A 279 -14.39 12.18 -0.29
N LYS A 280 -13.51 11.17 -0.18
CA LYS A 280 -13.36 10.12 -1.21
C LYS A 280 -14.63 9.29 -1.40
N ASP A 281 -15.37 9.04 -0.32
CA ASP A 281 -16.65 8.31 -0.37
C ASP A 281 -17.77 9.14 -1.01
N GLN A 282 -17.75 10.47 -0.83
CA GLN A 282 -18.82 11.37 -1.28
C GLN A 282 -18.60 11.95 -2.68
N ASP A 283 -17.35 12.13 -3.12
CA ASP A 283 -17.01 12.69 -4.42
C ASP A 283 -16.20 11.69 -5.26
N PRO A 284 -16.78 11.10 -6.33
CA PRO A 284 -16.09 10.16 -7.19
C PRO A 284 -14.93 10.80 -7.97
N ASN A 285 -14.89 12.13 -8.07
CA ASN A 285 -13.82 12.87 -8.72
C ASN A 285 -12.73 13.31 -7.75
N PHE A 286 -12.87 13.03 -6.45
CA PHE A 286 -11.89 13.40 -5.45
C PHE A 286 -10.51 12.84 -5.78
N ARG A 287 -9.48 13.69 -5.64
CA ARG A 287 -8.08 13.33 -5.81
C ARG A 287 -7.32 13.63 -4.53
N MET A 288 -6.57 12.66 -4.03
CA MET A 288 -5.68 12.82 -2.87
C MET A 288 -4.65 13.94 -3.07
N GLU A 289 -4.24 14.19 -4.31
CA GLU A 289 -3.33 15.27 -4.68
C GLU A 289 -3.85 16.68 -4.30
N TRP A 290 -5.16 16.86 -4.15
CA TRP A 290 -5.77 18.15 -3.78
C TRP A 290 -5.62 18.48 -2.30
N VAL A 291 -5.57 17.45 -1.45
CA VAL A 291 -5.46 17.59 0.01
C VAL A 291 -4.03 17.36 0.52
N HIS A 292 -3.16 16.79 -0.32
CA HIS A 292 -1.77 16.54 0.03
C HIS A 292 -0.87 17.79 -0.14
N PRO A 293 0.07 18.07 0.78
CA PRO A 293 0.32 17.36 2.03
C PRO A 293 -0.70 17.73 3.12
N TYR A 294 -1.14 16.74 3.89
CA TYR A 294 -2.06 16.94 5.02
C TYR A 294 -1.40 16.80 6.39
N GLY A 295 -0.06 16.69 6.44
CA GLY A 295 0.74 16.81 7.66
C GLY A 295 0.98 15.52 8.43
N TYR A 296 0.69 14.35 7.84
CA TYR A 296 0.95 13.06 8.49
C TYR A 296 2.44 12.82 8.76
N GLU A 297 3.33 13.32 7.91
CA GLU A 297 4.77 13.22 8.07
C GLU A 297 5.23 13.84 9.39
N THR A 298 4.86 15.11 9.58
CA THR A 298 5.16 15.86 10.80
C THR A 298 4.50 15.23 12.02
N ALA A 299 3.26 14.75 11.89
CA ALA A 299 2.60 14.07 13.00
C ALA A 299 3.34 12.79 13.41
N LEU A 300 3.76 11.95 12.46
CA LEU A 300 4.50 10.71 12.76
C LEU A 300 5.89 10.99 13.34
N ASP A 301 6.61 11.99 12.82
CA ASP A 301 7.90 12.43 13.36
C ASP A 301 7.77 12.91 14.82
N LEU A 302 6.76 13.73 15.11
CA LEU A 302 6.50 14.24 16.46
C LEU A 302 6.09 13.11 17.40
N ILE A 303 5.20 12.21 16.97
CA ILE A 303 4.79 11.04 17.76
C ILE A 303 6.03 10.21 18.12
N TYR A 304 6.86 9.87 17.15
CA TYR A 304 8.06 9.08 17.42
C TYR A 304 9.00 9.82 18.38
N SER A 305 9.28 11.11 18.13
CA SER A 305 10.16 11.91 19.00
C SER A 305 9.67 11.90 20.44
N TRP A 306 8.38 12.14 20.66
CA TRP A 306 7.81 12.16 22.01
C TRP A 306 7.71 10.77 22.64
N LEU A 307 7.53 9.71 21.85
CA LEU A 307 7.65 8.34 22.35
C LEU A 307 9.08 8.07 22.83
N THR A 308 10.10 8.56 22.12
CA THR A 308 11.49 8.41 22.55
C THR A 308 11.88 9.26 23.76
N ASP A 309 11.11 10.31 24.06
CA ASP A 309 11.24 11.07 25.30
C ASP A 309 10.64 10.31 26.50
N LEU A 310 9.62 9.46 26.26
CA LEU A 310 8.99 8.62 27.29
C LEU A 310 9.78 7.33 27.58
N VAL A 311 10.43 6.76 26.57
CA VAL A 311 11.17 5.51 26.65
C VAL A 311 12.33 5.53 25.67
N SER A 312 13.50 5.00 26.04
CA SER A 312 14.65 4.98 25.13
C SER A 312 14.31 4.31 23.80
N GLY A 313 14.85 4.80 22.69
CA GLY A 313 14.56 4.23 21.36
C GLY A 313 14.91 2.74 21.23
N VAL A 314 15.93 2.26 21.95
CA VAL A 314 16.31 0.83 21.99
C VAL A 314 15.22 0.01 22.68
N GLU A 315 14.74 0.48 23.83
CA GLU A 315 13.67 -0.20 24.56
C GLU A 315 12.36 -0.16 23.76
N LEU A 316 12.04 0.97 23.14
CA LEU A 316 10.88 1.12 22.27
C LEU A 316 10.93 0.12 21.11
N ALA A 317 12.06 -0.01 20.41
CA ALA A 317 12.24 -0.95 19.31
C ALA A 317 12.19 -2.42 19.77
N ASN A 318 12.67 -2.74 20.97
CA ASN A 318 12.58 -4.09 21.52
C ASN A 318 11.13 -4.49 21.85
N MET A 319 10.35 -3.56 22.41
CA MET A 319 8.94 -3.78 22.75
C MET A 319 8.04 -3.75 21.51
N PHE A 320 8.39 -2.90 20.54
CA PHE A 320 7.60 -2.58 19.36
C PHE A 320 8.49 -2.63 18.11
N PRO A 321 8.87 -3.82 17.63
CA PRO A 321 9.81 -3.97 16.52
C PRO A 321 9.44 -3.14 15.30
N ASP A 322 8.15 -3.05 14.98
CA ASP A 322 7.66 -2.32 13.80
C ASP A 322 7.71 -0.79 13.91
N ILE A 323 8.16 -0.22 15.03
CA ILE A 323 8.24 1.24 15.22
C ILE A 323 9.18 1.90 14.20
N GLY A 324 10.16 1.16 13.67
CA GLY A 324 11.04 1.62 12.59
C GLY A 324 10.28 2.04 11.32
N LEU A 325 9.04 1.57 11.14
CA LEU A 325 8.21 1.95 10.00
C LEU A 325 7.81 3.41 9.97
N PHE A 326 7.72 4.08 11.14
CA PHE A 326 7.40 5.50 11.24
C PHE A 326 8.41 6.34 10.45
N TYR A 327 9.66 5.89 10.35
CA TYR A 327 10.70 6.52 9.55
C TYR A 327 10.87 5.93 8.16
N SER A 328 10.68 4.61 7.99
CA SER A 328 10.94 3.97 6.69
C SER A 328 9.91 4.36 5.62
N ILE A 329 8.66 4.66 6.04
CA ILE A 329 7.57 5.11 5.17
C ILE A 329 7.55 6.65 5.09
N HIS A 330 8.55 7.34 5.66
CA HIS A 330 8.61 8.79 5.73
C HIS A 330 8.68 9.44 4.31
N PRO A 331 7.65 10.19 3.89
CA PRO A 331 7.51 10.75 2.54
C PRO A 331 8.38 11.96 2.25
N GLY A 332 9.09 12.53 3.23
CA GLY A 332 10.02 13.66 3.01
C GLY A 332 11.08 13.40 1.92
N LYS A 333 11.28 12.13 1.56
CA LYS A 333 12.15 11.70 0.45
C LYS A 333 11.41 11.39 -0.86
N THR A 334 10.07 11.46 -0.89
CA THR A 334 9.27 11.19 -2.08
C THR A 334 9.21 12.43 -3.00
N PRO A 335 9.34 12.26 -4.33
CA PRO A 335 9.27 13.36 -5.27
C PRO A 335 7.94 14.15 -5.24
N ILE A 336 6.82 13.48 -4.94
CA ILE A 336 5.48 14.10 -4.89
C ILE A 336 5.39 15.06 -3.70
N TYR A 337 5.88 14.66 -2.53
CA TYR A 337 5.95 15.53 -1.36
C TYR A 337 6.77 16.79 -1.65
N GLN A 338 7.97 16.62 -2.19
CA GLN A 338 8.84 17.74 -2.56
C GLN A 338 8.20 18.67 -3.59
N LYS A 339 7.49 18.12 -4.59
CA LYS A 339 6.76 18.93 -5.58
C LYS A 339 5.64 19.75 -4.94
N ASN A 340 4.82 19.13 -4.10
CA ASN A 340 3.65 19.79 -3.51
C ASN A 340 4.04 20.82 -2.43
N ILE A 341 5.07 20.54 -1.63
CA ILE A 341 5.59 21.52 -0.68
C ILE A 341 6.18 22.75 -1.40
N LEU A 342 6.91 22.54 -2.51
CA LEU A 342 7.42 23.65 -3.33
C LEU A 342 6.28 24.49 -3.92
N LYS A 343 5.20 23.87 -4.39
CA LYS A 343 4.00 24.59 -4.87
C LYS A 343 3.40 25.46 -3.77
N LYS A 344 3.28 24.94 -2.55
CA LYS A 344 2.77 25.68 -1.38
C LYS A 344 3.69 26.83 -0.96
N ILE A 345 5.01 26.62 -0.97
CA ILE A 345 5.99 27.68 -0.69
C ILE A 345 5.85 28.81 -1.72
N ARG A 346 5.70 28.48 -3.01
CA ARG A 346 5.51 29.48 -4.08
C ARG A 346 4.20 30.27 -3.92
N SER A 347 3.09 29.61 -3.57
CA SER A 347 1.83 30.32 -3.35
C SER A 347 1.91 31.31 -2.18
N LEU A 348 2.59 30.94 -1.10
CA LEU A 348 2.80 31.82 0.05
C LEU A 348 3.63 33.06 -0.32
N LYS A 349 4.69 32.90 -1.13
CA LYS A 349 5.51 34.03 -1.62
C LYS A 349 4.74 35.00 -2.52
N ASN A 350 3.73 34.50 -3.24
CA ASN A 350 2.93 35.28 -4.18
C ASN A 350 1.65 35.85 -3.55
N THR A 351 1.42 35.63 -2.25
CA THR A 351 0.29 36.20 -1.54
C THR A 351 0.65 37.64 -1.15
N PRO A 352 -0.06 38.68 -1.61
CA PRO A 352 0.22 40.05 -1.20
C PRO A 352 0.09 40.16 0.32
N THR A 353 1.13 40.61 0.99
CA THR A 353 1.03 41.06 2.38
C THR A 353 0.12 42.28 2.40
N LYS A 354 -1.06 42.14 3.02
CA LYS A 354 -1.93 43.28 3.32
C LYS A 354 -1.34 44.12 4.45
#